data_AF-A0A8C0SST8-F1
#
_entry.id   AF-A0A8C0SST8-F1
#
_cell.length_a   1.000
_cell.length_b   1.000
_cell.length_c   1.000
_cell.angle_alpha   90.00
_cell.angle_beta   90.00
_cell.angle_gamma   90.00
#
_symmetry.space_group_name_H-M   'P 1'
#
loop_
_entity.id
_entity.type
_entity.pdbx_description
1 polymer ?
#
loop_
_entity_poly.entity_id
_entity_poly.type
_entity_poly.pdbx_seq_one_letter_code
_entity_poly.pdbx_strand_id
1 'polypeptide(L)'
;MLPNTGKLAGCTVFITGASRGIGKAIALKAAKDGANIVIAAKTTHAHPKLPGTIFTAAEEIEAAGGKALPCSVDVRDEQQISNAVEKAVERFGGIDILVNNASAISLTNTLETPTKRVDLMMNVNTRGTYLTSKACIPYLKKSKIAHILNLSPPLNLNPMWFKQHCAYTIAKYGMSMCVLGMAEEFKGEIAVNALWPKTAIHTAAMDMLGGSGIESQCRKVEIIADAAYSIFKRPKSFTGNFIIDENILREEGIKNFDIYAIKPGHPLLPDFFLDEHPDIIIKKAESRDVIPELKEEKPQPPPKQRSGAVEETFRIVKDSLSDDIVKATQAVYQFELSGEDGGTWFLDLKSKGGNVGYGEPSNQADVVMSMSTDDFVKMFSGKLKPTMAFMSGKLKIKGNMALAIKLEKLMNQMNAKL
;
A
#
# COMPACT_ATOMS: atom_id res chain seq x y z
N MET A 1 14.17 23.39 6.25
CA MET A 1 13.27 23.00 5.16
C MET A 1 13.37 24.06 4.07
N LEU A 2 13.00 23.75 2.83
CA LEU A 2 13.05 24.74 1.75
C LEU A 2 12.06 25.87 2.08
N PRO A 3 12.45 27.16 2.07
CA PRO A 3 11.52 28.25 2.37
C PRO A 3 10.50 28.46 1.24
N ASN A 4 9.33 28.99 1.60
CA ASN A 4 8.35 29.52 0.65
C ASN A 4 8.85 30.85 0.06
N THR A 5 8.40 31.16 -1.16
CA THR A 5 8.90 32.30 -1.95
C THR A 5 7.80 33.24 -2.44
N GLY A 6 6.53 32.89 -2.25
CA GLY A 6 5.39 33.64 -2.80
C GLY A 6 5.16 33.45 -4.31
N LYS A 7 6.01 32.67 -5.00
CA LYS A 7 5.90 32.45 -6.45
C LYS A 7 4.61 31.78 -6.90
N LEU A 8 3.93 31.04 -6.02
CA LEU A 8 2.66 30.38 -6.31
C LEU A 8 1.43 31.19 -5.90
N ALA A 9 1.60 32.45 -5.49
CA ALA A 9 0.48 33.32 -5.12
C ALA A 9 -0.55 33.41 -6.26
N GLY A 10 -1.81 33.11 -5.95
CA GLY A 10 -2.91 33.13 -6.91
C GLY A 10 -2.90 32.01 -7.96
N CYS A 11 -1.87 31.16 -8.01
CA CYS A 11 -1.85 30.00 -8.91
C CYS A 11 -2.85 28.95 -8.46
N THR A 12 -3.51 28.28 -9.40
CA THR A 12 -4.46 27.21 -9.12
C THR A 12 -3.83 25.84 -9.31
N VAL A 13 -3.76 25.07 -8.23
CA VAL A 13 -3.13 23.75 -8.14
C VAL A 13 -4.21 22.68 -7.98
N PHE A 14 -4.40 21.84 -8.99
CA PHE A 14 -5.30 20.70 -8.96
C PHE A 14 -4.56 19.45 -8.51
N ILE A 15 -4.94 18.86 -7.37
CA ILE A 15 -4.20 17.74 -6.79
C ILE A 15 -5.14 16.55 -6.55
N THR A 16 -4.86 15.44 -7.22
CA THR A 16 -5.56 14.18 -6.97
C THR A 16 -5.03 13.52 -5.68
N GLY A 17 -5.94 13.07 -4.80
CA GLY A 17 -5.57 12.43 -3.54
C GLY A 17 -5.07 13.38 -2.45
N ALA A 18 -5.42 14.67 -2.48
CA ALA A 18 -4.94 15.67 -1.51
C ALA A 18 -5.63 15.67 -0.12
N SER A 19 -6.52 14.72 0.16
CA SER A 19 -7.17 14.63 1.49
C SER A 19 -6.23 14.28 2.65
N ARG A 20 -5.04 13.72 2.38
CA ARG A 20 -4.04 13.30 3.38
C ARG A 20 -2.67 13.05 2.75
N GLY A 21 -1.67 12.75 3.58
CA GLY A 21 -0.35 12.27 3.16
C GLY A 21 0.39 13.26 2.25
N ILE A 22 1.13 12.72 1.27
CA ILE A 22 1.97 13.49 0.33
C ILE A 22 1.16 14.54 -0.41
N GLY A 23 0.01 14.18 -0.99
CA GLY A 23 -0.84 15.14 -1.71
C GLY A 23 -1.27 16.33 -0.85
N LYS A 24 -1.64 16.09 0.41
CA LYS A 24 -1.97 17.18 1.36
C LYS A 24 -0.74 18.02 1.70
N ALA A 25 0.42 17.41 1.87
CA ALA A 25 1.65 18.16 2.17
C ALA A 25 2.05 19.08 1.01
N ILE A 26 1.95 18.62 -0.24
CA ILE A 26 2.15 19.45 -1.44
C ILE A 26 1.14 20.60 -1.47
N ALA A 27 -0.14 20.31 -1.19
CA ALA A 27 -1.19 21.33 -1.09
C ALA A 27 -0.86 22.41 -0.06
N LEU A 28 -0.50 22.03 1.16
CA LEU A 28 -0.14 22.94 2.25
C LEU A 28 1.10 23.78 1.91
N LYS A 29 2.07 23.19 1.22
CA LYS A 29 3.26 23.90 0.79
C LYS A 29 2.95 25.01 -0.21
N ALA A 30 2.10 24.73 -1.19
CA ALA A 30 1.64 25.73 -2.16
C ALA A 30 0.69 26.76 -1.50
N ALA A 31 -0.17 26.33 -0.58
CA ALA A 31 -1.10 27.20 0.15
C ALA A 31 -0.39 28.30 0.94
N LYS A 32 0.79 28.02 1.50
CA LYS A 32 1.64 29.02 2.19
C LYS A 32 2.11 30.19 1.31
N ASP A 33 2.06 30.05 -0.01
CA ASP A 33 2.30 31.14 -0.95
C ASP A 33 1.02 31.94 -1.29
N GLY A 34 -0.16 31.51 -0.81
CA GLY A 34 -1.45 32.06 -1.22
C GLY A 34 -2.02 31.44 -2.50
N ALA A 35 -1.69 30.17 -2.78
CA ALA A 35 -2.24 29.44 -3.92
C ALA A 35 -3.70 29.01 -3.70
N ASN A 36 -4.43 28.79 -4.80
CA ASN A 36 -5.74 28.14 -4.80
C ASN A 36 -5.53 26.62 -4.97
N ILE A 37 -6.09 25.80 -4.08
CA ILE A 37 -5.93 24.35 -4.11
C ILE A 37 -7.27 23.68 -4.39
N VAL A 38 -7.32 22.86 -5.43
CA VAL A 38 -8.43 21.95 -5.71
C VAL A 38 -8.07 20.58 -5.14
N ILE A 39 -8.84 20.13 -4.16
CA ILE A 39 -8.62 18.88 -3.42
C ILE A 39 -9.51 17.82 -4.06
N ALA A 40 -8.99 17.06 -5.02
CA ALA A 40 -9.73 16.02 -5.71
C ALA A 40 -9.51 14.65 -5.05
N ALA A 41 -10.39 14.25 -4.12
CA ALA A 41 -10.29 12.95 -3.46
C ALA A 41 -11.66 12.41 -3.00
N LYS A 42 -11.72 11.10 -2.69
CA LYS A 42 -12.98 10.39 -2.41
C LYS A 42 -13.54 10.58 -1.00
N THR A 43 -12.70 10.90 -0.02
CA THR A 43 -13.10 10.83 1.39
C THR A 43 -13.85 12.10 1.81
N THR A 44 -15.18 12.03 1.84
CA THR A 44 -16.07 13.13 2.31
C THR A 44 -16.48 12.97 3.78
N HIS A 45 -16.52 11.74 4.30
CA HIS A 45 -16.85 11.43 5.68
C HIS A 45 -15.65 10.79 6.39
N ALA A 46 -15.58 10.94 7.72
CA ALA A 46 -14.53 10.33 8.53
C ALA A 46 -14.49 8.82 8.30
N HIS A 47 -13.29 8.27 8.08
CA HIS A 47 -13.09 6.85 7.82
C HIS A 47 -12.42 6.20 9.04
N PRO A 48 -12.89 5.04 9.53
CA PRO A 48 -12.41 4.45 10.78
C PRO A 48 -10.91 4.08 10.77
N LYS A 49 -10.32 3.93 9.58
CA LYS A 49 -8.89 3.55 9.41
C LYS A 49 -8.02 4.63 8.78
N LEU A 50 -8.61 5.69 8.21
CA LEU A 50 -7.86 6.68 7.43
C LEU A 50 -8.17 8.08 7.95
N PRO A 51 -7.16 8.84 8.41
CA PRO A 51 -7.38 10.17 8.95
C PRO A 51 -7.75 11.17 7.85
N GLY A 52 -8.49 12.21 8.20
CA GLY A 52 -8.80 13.35 7.34
C GLY A 52 -9.84 13.09 6.25
N THR A 53 -10.45 14.17 5.78
CA THR A 53 -11.39 14.22 4.65
C THR A 53 -10.95 15.34 3.69
N ILE A 54 -11.64 15.49 2.56
CA ILE A 54 -11.43 16.67 1.70
C ILE A 54 -11.74 17.98 2.43
N PHE A 55 -12.65 17.95 3.41
CA PHE A 55 -13.08 19.14 4.17
C PHE A 55 -12.06 19.53 5.24
N THR A 56 -11.55 18.56 6.02
CA THR A 56 -10.49 18.87 6.99
C THR A 56 -9.20 19.33 6.29
N ALA A 57 -8.90 18.76 5.12
CA ALA A 57 -7.78 19.23 4.31
C ALA A 57 -8.00 20.67 3.81
N ALA A 58 -9.24 21.03 3.43
CA ALA A 58 -9.59 22.39 3.04
C ALA A 58 -9.36 23.39 4.19
N GLU A 59 -9.82 23.06 5.40
CA GLU A 59 -9.60 23.89 6.60
C GLU A 59 -8.10 24.11 6.87
N GLU A 60 -7.28 23.05 6.79
CA GLU A 60 -5.82 23.17 6.97
C GLU A 60 -5.16 24.02 5.88
N ILE A 61 -5.64 23.93 4.63
CA ILE A 61 -5.14 24.74 3.49
C ILE A 61 -5.49 26.22 3.67
N GLU A 62 -6.71 26.52 4.09
CA GLU A 62 -7.15 27.90 4.35
C GLU A 62 -6.39 28.49 5.54
N ALA A 63 -6.21 27.72 6.62
CA ALA A 63 -5.39 28.13 7.76
C ALA A 63 -3.92 28.38 7.39
N ALA A 64 -3.40 27.70 6.37
CA ALA A 64 -2.05 27.92 5.84
C ALA A 64 -1.93 29.17 4.95
N GLY A 65 -3.03 29.86 4.63
CA GLY A 65 -3.07 31.09 3.82
C GLY A 65 -3.51 30.88 2.37
N GLY A 66 -3.86 29.65 1.97
CA GLY A 66 -4.38 29.35 0.64
C GLY A 66 -5.90 29.50 0.54
N LYS A 67 -6.45 29.19 -0.64
CA LYS A 67 -7.90 29.02 -0.84
C LYS A 67 -8.17 27.57 -1.21
N ALA A 68 -9.17 26.94 -0.61
CA ALA A 68 -9.48 25.53 -0.88
C ALA A 68 -10.77 25.36 -1.70
N LEU A 69 -10.77 24.35 -2.58
CA LEU A 69 -11.97 23.83 -3.23
C LEU A 69 -12.01 22.30 -3.04
N PRO A 70 -12.74 21.80 -2.03
CA PRO A 70 -12.89 20.37 -1.82
C PRO A 70 -13.84 19.75 -2.84
N CYS A 71 -13.34 18.81 -3.64
CA CYS A 71 -14.11 18.08 -4.65
C CYS A 71 -14.10 16.58 -4.34
N SER A 72 -15.31 16.00 -4.19
CA SER A 72 -15.47 14.54 -4.12
C SER A 72 -15.18 13.92 -5.48
N VAL A 73 -14.00 13.30 -5.62
CA VAL A 73 -13.54 12.74 -6.90
C VAL A 73 -12.97 11.35 -6.69
N ASP A 74 -13.56 10.37 -7.38
CA ASP A 74 -12.92 9.11 -7.72
C ASP A 74 -12.31 9.22 -9.11
N VAL A 75 -10.97 9.22 -9.22
CA VAL A 75 -10.25 9.34 -10.50
C VAL A 75 -10.49 8.18 -11.48
N ARG A 76 -11.26 7.16 -11.07
CA ARG A 76 -11.73 6.10 -11.97
C ARG A 76 -12.94 6.53 -12.80
N ASP A 77 -13.65 7.57 -12.36
CA ASP A 77 -14.84 8.12 -13.01
C ASP A 77 -14.48 9.41 -13.76
N GLU A 78 -14.50 9.37 -15.08
CA GLU A 78 -14.15 10.51 -15.94
C GLU A 78 -15.09 11.69 -15.73
N GLN A 79 -16.38 11.45 -15.44
CA GLN A 79 -17.34 12.52 -15.23
C GLN A 79 -17.04 13.29 -13.93
N GLN A 80 -16.64 12.58 -12.87
CA GLN A 80 -16.26 13.24 -11.62
C GLN A 80 -14.99 14.10 -11.79
N ILE A 81 -14.04 13.65 -12.61
CA ILE A 81 -12.85 14.43 -12.96
C ILE A 81 -13.28 15.71 -13.69
N SER A 82 -14.05 15.58 -14.77
CA SER A 82 -14.51 16.71 -15.59
C SER A 82 -15.29 17.74 -14.75
N ASN A 83 -16.23 17.28 -13.93
CA ASN A 83 -17.01 18.15 -13.04
C ASN A 83 -16.12 18.92 -12.05
N ALA A 84 -15.08 18.30 -11.51
CA ALA A 84 -14.16 18.96 -10.59
C ALA A 84 -13.26 19.99 -11.30
N VAL A 85 -12.84 19.68 -12.53
CA VAL A 85 -12.08 20.62 -13.38
C VAL A 85 -12.95 21.83 -13.75
N GLU A 86 -14.20 21.61 -14.16
CA GLU A 86 -15.15 22.70 -14.44
C GLU A 86 -15.37 23.60 -13.23
N LYS A 87 -15.63 23.01 -12.05
CA LYS A 87 -15.76 23.77 -10.79
C LYS A 87 -14.50 24.57 -10.45
N ALA A 88 -13.31 24.01 -10.70
CA ALA A 88 -12.05 24.71 -10.48
C ALA A 88 -11.92 25.94 -11.38
N VAL A 89 -12.27 25.79 -12.66
CA VAL A 89 -12.21 26.86 -13.66
C VAL A 89 -13.26 27.93 -13.39
N GLU A 90 -14.48 27.53 -13.02
CA GLU A 90 -15.54 28.46 -12.61
C GLU A 90 -15.11 29.27 -11.38
N ARG A 91 -14.51 28.61 -10.38
CA ARG A 91 -14.14 29.22 -9.11
C ARG A 91 -12.88 30.09 -9.18
N PHE A 92 -11.86 29.65 -9.90
CA PHE A 92 -10.52 30.26 -9.88
C PHE A 92 -10.03 30.76 -11.24
N GLY A 93 -10.82 30.59 -12.30
CA GLY A 93 -10.55 31.10 -13.64
C GLY A 93 -9.60 30.24 -14.50
N GLY A 94 -9.00 29.18 -13.94
CA GLY A 94 -8.07 28.33 -14.66
C GLY A 94 -7.38 27.28 -13.79
N ILE A 95 -6.44 26.55 -14.39
CA ILE A 95 -5.58 25.57 -13.71
C ILE A 95 -4.15 25.82 -14.17
N ASP A 96 -3.23 26.00 -13.22
CA ASP A 96 -1.82 26.30 -13.48
C ASP A 96 -0.92 25.08 -13.29
N ILE A 97 -1.29 24.21 -12.35
CA ILE A 97 -0.52 23.03 -11.97
C ILE A 97 -1.48 21.87 -11.75
N LEU A 98 -1.21 20.72 -12.38
CA LEU A 98 -1.82 19.44 -12.05
C LEU A 98 -0.80 18.57 -11.31
N VAL A 99 -1.23 17.95 -10.22
CA VAL A 99 -0.46 16.95 -9.48
C VAL A 99 -1.23 15.63 -9.47
N ASN A 100 -0.72 14.65 -10.22
CA ASN A 100 -1.24 13.28 -10.24
C ASN A 100 -0.61 12.49 -9.09
N ASN A 101 -1.21 12.60 -7.90
CA ASN A 101 -0.75 11.93 -6.67
C ASN A 101 -1.62 10.74 -6.27
N ALA A 102 -2.90 10.68 -6.66
CA ALA A 102 -3.76 9.55 -6.34
C ALA A 102 -3.15 8.22 -6.83
N SER A 103 -3.11 7.22 -5.96
CA SER A 103 -2.57 5.90 -6.29
C SER A 103 -3.22 4.81 -5.44
N ALA A 104 -3.20 3.59 -5.97
CA ALA A 104 -3.50 2.35 -5.27
C ALA A 104 -2.30 1.41 -5.37
N ILE A 105 -2.16 0.54 -4.36
CA ILE A 105 -1.04 -0.37 -4.20
C ILE A 105 -1.53 -1.75 -3.74
N SER A 106 -0.91 -2.79 -4.29
CA SER A 106 -1.02 -4.19 -3.88
C SER A 106 0.31 -4.86 -4.20
N LEU A 107 1.02 -5.32 -3.18
CA LEU A 107 2.34 -5.95 -3.33
C LEU A 107 2.22 -7.47 -3.43
N THR A 108 1.34 -7.94 -4.31
CA THR A 108 1.06 -9.36 -4.57
C THR A 108 1.63 -9.78 -5.92
N ASN A 109 2.06 -11.03 -6.07
CA ASN A 109 2.55 -11.54 -7.35
C ASN A 109 1.39 -12.01 -8.25
N THR A 110 1.70 -12.57 -9.41
CA THR A 110 0.73 -12.81 -10.50
C THR A 110 -0.44 -13.70 -10.08
N LEU A 111 -0.18 -14.81 -9.37
CA LEU A 111 -1.23 -15.76 -8.99
C LEU A 111 -2.04 -15.28 -7.78
N GLU A 112 -1.44 -14.41 -6.96
CA GLU A 112 -1.99 -13.91 -5.70
C GLU A 112 -2.81 -12.65 -5.89
N THR A 113 -2.57 -11.88 -6.96
CA THR A 113 -3.25 -10.60 -7.19
C THR A 113 -4.66 -10.84 -7.69
N PRO A 114 -5.72 -10.56 -6.91
CA PRO A 114 -7.08 -10.67 -7.42
C PRO A 114 -7.30 -9.69 -8.56
N THR A 115 -8.07 -10.05 -9.58
CA THR A 115 -8.35 -9.18 -10.75
C THR A 115 -8.83 -7.79 -10.33
N LYS A 116 -9.73 -7.71 -9.33
CA LYS A 116 -10.20 -6.42 -8.78
C LYS A 116 -9.08 -5.51 -8.26
N ARG A 117 -7.95 -6.06 -7.80
CA ARG A 117 -6.77 -5.29 -7.38
C ARG A 117 -5.91 -4.87 -8.56
N VAL A 118 -5.76 -5.72 -9.58
CA VAL A 118 -5.15 -5.33 -10.86
C VAL A 118 -5.92 -4.13 -11.44
N ASP A 119 -7.23 -4.27 -11.59
CA ASP A 119 -8.11 -3.22 -12.12
C ASP A 119 -8.02 -1.95 -11.28
N LEU A 120 -8.01 -2.07 -9.94
CA LEU A 120 -7.89 -0.92 -9.05
C LEU A 120 -6.58 -0.16 -9.30
N MET A 121 -5.44 -0.86 -9.37
CA MET A 121 -4.14 -0.24 -9.60
C MET A 121 -4.06 0.41 -10.98
N MET A 122 -4.47 -0.30 -12.04
CA MET A 122 -4.45 0.25 -13.40
C MET A 122 -5.40 1.44 -13.56
N ASN A 123 -6.60 1.35 -13.00
CA ASN A 123 -7.63 2.39 -13.14
C ASN A 123 -7.32 3.64 -12.31
N VAL A 124 -6.73 3.50 -11.12
CA VAL A 124 -6.37 4.66 -10.28
C VAL A 124 -5.05 5.28 -10.71
N ASN A 125 -4.02 4.46 -10.94
CA ASN A 125 -2.66 4.94 -11.21
C ASN A 125 -2.56 5.42 -12.65
N THR A 126 -2.54 4.51 -13.62
CA THR A 126 -2.31 4.83 -15.03
C THR A 126 -3.49 5.57 -15.65
N ARG A 127 -4.69 4.98 -15.63
CA ARG A 127 -5.87 5.56 -16.29
C ARG A 127 -6.29 6.87 -15.63
N GLY A 128 -6.33 6.91 -14.29
CA GLY A 128 -6.66 8.12 -13.54
C GLY A 128 -5.70 9.27 -13.82
N THR A 129 -4.39 9.00 -13.90
CA THR A 129 -3.39 9.99 -14.32
C THR A 129 -3.66 10.49 -15.74
N TYR A 130 -3.86 9.57 -16.70
CA TYR A 130 -4.11 9.95 -18.09
C TYR A 130 -5.36 10.83 -18.24
N LEU A 131 -6.48 10.43 -17.63
CA LEU A 131 -7.75 11.16 -17.75
C LEU A 131 -7.72 12.51 -17.03
N THR A 132 -7.09 12.59 -15.86
CA THR A 132 -6.97 13.87 -15.14
C THR A 132 -6.09 14.84 -15.92
N SER A 133 -4.97 14.36 -16.47
CA SER A 133 -4.13 15.15 -17.38
C SER A 133 -4.93 15.63 -18.60
N LYS A 134 -5.62 14.73 -19.31
CA LYS A 134 -6.47 15.05 -20.46
C LYS A 134 -7.47 16.17 -20.13
N ALA A 135 -8.14 16.11 -18.99
CA ALA A 135 -9.12 17.11 -18.57
C ALA A 135 -8.48 18.46 -18.23
N CYS A 136 -7.27 18.49 -17.65
CA CYS A 136 -6.61 19.72 -17.24
C CYS A 136 -5.83 20.41 -18.37
N ILE A 137 -5.32 19.66 -19.36
CA ILE A 137 -4.45 20.17 -20.44
C ILE A 137 -5.02 21.42 -21.15
N PRO A 138 -6.31 21.50 -21.54
CA PRO A 138 -6.85 22.70 -22.20
C PRO A 138 -6.72 23.99 -21.37
N TYR A 139 -6.70 23.88 -20.04
CA TYR A 139 -6.54 25.00 -19.12
C TYR A 139 -5.07 25.27 -18.81
N LEU A 140 -4.25 24.21 -18.66
CA LEU A 140 -2.80 24.32 -18.50
C LEU A 140 -2.13 25.02 -19.69
N LYS A 141 -2.59 24.78 -20.93
CA LYS A 141 -2.11 25.50 -22.13
C LYS A 141 -2.26 27.02 -22.02
N LYS A 142 -3.23 27.51 -21.25
CA LYS A 142 -3.49 28.94 -21.02
C LYS A 142 -2.69 29.51 -19.84
N SER A 143 -2.13 28.66 -18.99
CA SER A 143 -1.36 29.06 -17.81
C SER A 143 0.02 29.59 -18.18
N LYS A 144 0.50 30.57 -17.41
CA LYS A 144 1.90 31.04 -17.47
C LYS A 144 2.88 30.08 -16.78
N ILE A 145 2.39 29.28 -15.83
CA ILE A 145 3.17 28.29 -15.06
C ILE A 145 3.18 26.94 -15.78
N ALA A 146 1.99 26.39 -16.04
CA ALA A 146 1.72 25.15 -16.78
C ALA A 146 2.62 23.95 -16.42
N HIS A 147 2.31 23.28 -15.30
CA HIS A 147 2.99 22.05 -14.87
C HIS A 147 2.02 20.87 -14.74
N ILE A 148 2.48 19.69 -15.14
CA ILE A 148 1.94 18.39 -14.74
C ILE A 148 3.04 17.65 -13.98
N LEU A 149 2.76 17.30 -12.73
CA LEU A 149 3.66 16.53 -11.89
C LEU A 149 3.03 15.18 -11.53
N ASN A 150 3.64 14.10 -12.01
CA ASN A 150 3.21 12.74 -11.66
C ASN A 150 4.06 12.23 -10.49
N LEU A 151 3.42 11.76 -9.43
CA LEU A 151 4.14 11.15 -8.31
C LEU A 151 4.44 9.69 -8.68
N SER A 152 5.46 9.48 -9.53
CA SER A 152 5.80 8.18 -10.11
C SER A 152 7.31 8.02 -10.29
N PRO A 153 7.83 6.78 -10.32
CA PRO A 153 9.27 6.53 -10.30
C PRO A 153 9.94 6.75 -11.66
N PRO A 154 11.28 6.84 -11.72
CA PRO A 154 12.01 6.60 -12.95
C PRO A 154 11.67 5.23 -13.57
N LEU A 155 11.75 5.13 -14.90
CA LEU A 155 11.51 3.86 -15.62
C LEU A 155 12.74 2.96 -15.54
N ASN A 156 12.89 2.25 -14.42
CA ASN A 156 13.96 1.29 -14.22
C ASN A 156 13.56 -0.10 -14.74
N LEU A 157 14.15 -0.53 -15.86
CA LEU A 157 13.82 -1.81 -16.50
C LEU A 157 14.58 -3.02 -15.92
N ASN A 158 15.25 -2.86 -14.77
CA ASN A 158 15.85 -3.97 -14.04
C ASN A 158 14.76 -5.01 -13.68
N PRO A 159 14.87 -6.28 -14.13
CA PRO A 159 13.86 -7.31 -13.88
C PRO A 159 13.55 -7.55 -12.40
N MET A 160 14.47 -7.21 -11.48
CA MET A 160 14.22 -7.32 -10.04
C MET A 160 12.95 -6.59 -9.61
N TRP A 161 12.66 -5.42 -10.18
CA TRP A 161 11.48 -4.61 -9.87
C TRP A 161 10.17 -5.15 -10.48
N PHE A 162 10.27 -6.13 -11.36
CA PHE A 162 9.12 -6.81 -11.98
C PHE A 162 8.92 -8.21 -11.41
N LYS A 163 9.98 -8.82 -10.85
CA LYS A 163 9.96 -10.15 -10.23
C LYS A 163 8.89 -10.25 -9.15
N GLN A 164 8.83 -9.24 -8.29
CA GLN A 164 7.80 -9.10 -7.28
C GLN A 164 6.78 -8.04 -7.73
N HIS A 165 5.51 -8.18 -7.33
CA HIS A 165 4.46 -7.17 -7.49
C HIS A 165 4.32 -6.55 -8.91
N CYS A 166 4.49 -7.36 -9.96
CA CYS A 166 4.51 -6.93 -11.36
C CYS A 166 3.34 -6.01 -11.75
N ALA A 167 2.11 -6.33 -11.31
CA ALA A 167 0.94 -5.50 -11.59
C ALA A 167 1.04 -4.07 -11.03
N TYR A 168 1.63 -3.90 -9.84
CA TYR A 168 1.89 -2.59 -9.25
C TYR A 168 2.99 -1.84 -10.00
N THR A 169 4.07 -2.53 -10.35
CA THR A 169 5.18 -1.97 -11.14
C THR A 169 4.67 -1.41 -12.46
N ILE A 170 3.90 -2.20 -13.23
CA ILE A 170 3.28 -1.74 -14.48
C ILE A 170 2.37 -0.54 -14.24
N ALA A 171 1.55 -0.55 -13.19
CA ALA A 171 0.64 0.55 -12.90
C ALA A 171 1.36 1.86 -12.54
N LYS A 172 2.47 1.81 -11.79
CA LYS A 172 3.29 3.00 -11.50
C LYS A 172 4.11 3.45 -12.71
N TYR A 173 4.64 2.51 -13.48
CA TYR A 173 5.40 2.82 -14.69
C TYR A 173 4.50 3.40 -15.77
N GLY A 174 3.22 3.02 -15.84
CA GLY A 174 2.25 3.65 -16.73
C GLY A 174 2.07 5.15 -16.47
N MET A 175 2.11 5.60 -15.21
CA MET A 175 2.12 7.03 -14.87
C MET A 175 3.38 7.73 -15.40
N SER A 176 4.53 7.06 -15.28
CA SER A 176 5.83 7.55 -15.77
C SER A 176 5.92 7.54 -17.31
N MET A 177 5.29 6.58 -17.98
CA MET A 177 5.16 6.57 -19.43
C MET A 177 4.26 7.70 -19.93
N CYS A 178 3.25 8.12 -19.15
CA CYS A 178 2.51 9.35 -19.45
C CYS A 178 3.42 10.58 -19.43
N VAL A 179 4.44 10.62 -18.55
CA VAL A 179 5.43 11.71 -18.54
C VAL A 179 6.22 11.73 -19.85
N LEU A 180 6.76 10.58 -20.28
CA LEU A 180 7.50 10.49 -21.54
C LEU A 180 6.67 11.01 -22.74
N GLY A 181 5.43 10.52 -22.87
CA GLY A 181 4.57 10.89 -23.98
C GLY A 181 4.15 12.36 -23.93
N MET A 182 3.57 12.79 -22.81
CA MET A 182 2.99 14.13 -22.70
C MET A 182 4.04 15.24 -22.64
N ALA A 183 5.27 14.97 -22.14
CA ALA A 183 6.35 15.96 -22.15
C ALA A 183 6.74 16.37 -23.57
N GLU A 184 6.80 15.42 -24.50
CA GLU A 184 7.10 15.69 -25.90
C GLU A 184 5.86 16.19 -26.67
N GLU A 185 4.67 15.64 -26.38
CA GLU A 185 3.40 16.06 -27.00
C GLU A 185 3.10 17.55 -26.74
N PHE A 186 3.43 18.06 -25.55
CA PHE A 186 3.14 19.44 -25.13
C PHE A 186 4.39 20.30 -24.92
N LYS A 187 5.49 19.95 -25.61
CA LYS A 187 6.77 20.64 -25.47
C LYS A 187 6.64 22.13 -25.76
N GLY A 188 7.14 22.95 -24.83
CA GLY A 188 7.04 24.42 -24.90
C GLY A 188 5.70 24.99 -24.42
N GLU A 189 4.66 24.18 -24.29
CA GLU A 189 3.35 24.59 -23.79
C GLU A 189 3.16 24.27 -22.30
N ILE A 190 3.55 23.05 -21.88
CA ILE A 190 3.35 22.48 -20.54
C ILE A 190 4.61 21.71 -20.13
N ALA A 191 5.12 21.95 -18.92
CA ALA A 191 6.14 21.11 -18.30
C ALA A 191 5.49 19.85 -17.72
N VAL A 192 5.94 18.66 -18.13
CA VAL A 192 5.47 17.37 -17.61
C VAL A 192 6.63 16.61 -17.03
N ASN A 193 6.59 16.31 -15.73
CA ASN A 193 7.69 15.62 -15.03
C ASN A 193 7.15 14.58 -14.05
N ALA A 194 8.01 13.66 -13.63
CA ALA A 194 7.77 12.78 -12.51
C ALA A 194 8.58 13.21 -11.27
N LEU A 195 8.05 12.96 -10.08
CA LEU A 195 8.77 13.09 -8.80
C LEU A 195 8.60 11.83 -7.96
N TRP A 196 9.70 11.33 -7.42
CA TRP A 196 9.75 10.13 -6.60
C TRP A 196 10.59 10.32 -5.33
N PRO A 197 10.21 9.72 -4.19
CA PRO A 197 11.04 9.72 -2.99
C PRO A 197 12.30 8.88 -3.18
N LYS A 198 13.42 9.32 -2.58
CA LYS A 198 14.59 8.44 -2.40
C LYS A 198 14.35 7.35 -1.35
N THR A 199 13.51 7.65 -0.37
CA THR A 199 13.26 6.80 0.81
C THR A 199 11.77 6.72 1.10
N ALA A 200 11.34 5.68 1.82
CA ALA A 200 9.97 5.57 2.30
C ALA A 200 9.50 6.84 3.04
N ILE A 201 8.26 7.26 2.75
CA ILE A 201 7.65 8.45 3.34
C ILE A 201 6.59 8.04 4.35
N HIS A 202 6.64 8.64 5.55
CA HIS A 202 5.72 8.33 6.64
C HIS A 202 4.32 8.83 6.31
N THR A 203 3.42 7.90 6.08
CA THR A 203 2.01 8.14 5.78
C THR A 203 1.17 7.01 6.37
N ALA A 204 -0.14 7.22 6.53
CA ALA A 204 -1.05 6.15 6.96
C ALA A 204 -1.00 4.92 6.02
N ALA A 205 -0.76 5.12 4.72
CA ALA A 205 -0.58 4.01 3.79
C ALA A 205 0.72 3.22 4.08
N MET A 206 1.80 3.93 4.43
CA MET A 206 3.07 3.31 4.81
C MET A 206 2.96 2.56 6.14
N ASP A 207 2.23 3.09 7.13
CA ASP A 207 1.97 2.38 8.39
C ASP A 207 1.23 1.06 8.15
N MET A 208 0.27 1.04 7.22
CA MET A 208 -0.46 -0.16 6.83
C MET A 208 0.40 -1.19 6.08
N LEU A 209 1.40 -0.75 5.32
CA LEU A 209 2.30 -1.63 4.54
C LEU A 209 3.50 -2.13 5.35
N GLY A 210 4.10 -1.23 6.14
CA GLY A 210 5.34 -1.48 6.89
C GLY A 210 5.12 -2.10 8.26
N GLY A 211 3.93 -1.89 8.85
CA GLY A 211 3.62 -2.28 10.22
C GLY A 211 4.17 -1.31 11.27
N SER A 212 3.99 -1.65 12.55
CA SER A 212 4.44 -0.82 13.68
C SER A 212 5.96 -0.62 13.67
N GLY A 213 6.42 0.62 13.90
CA GLY A 213 7.83 0.96 13.96
C GLY A 213 8.47 1.25 12.59
N ILE A 214 7.70 1.20 11.50
CA ILE A 214 8.18 1.63 10.19
C ILE A 214 8.49 3.14 10.18
N GLU A 215 7.80 3.93 11.01
CA GLU A 215 7.93 5.38 10.98
C GLU A 215 9.37 5.86 11.21
N SER A 216 10.16 5.17 12.04
CA SER A 216 11.55 5.55 12.31
C SER A 216 12.49 5.39 11.12
N GLN A 217 12.09 4.58 10.12
CA GLN A 217 12.83 4.34 8.88
C GLN A 217 12.35 5.25 7.73
N CYS A 218 11.39 6.15 8.01
CA CYS A 218 10.80 7.01 7.01
C CYS A 218 11.28 8.46 7.13
N ARG A 219 11.16 9.18 6.00
CA ARG A 219 11.16 10.64 5.98
C ARG A 219 9.73 11.18 6.08
N LYS A 220 9.61 12.42 6.53
CA LYS A 220 8.36 13.16 6.62
C LYS A 220 7.88 13.58 5.24
N VAL A 221 6.58 13.79 5.09
CA VAL A 221 5.92 14.19 3.82
C VAL A 221 6.44 15.52 3.27
N GLU A 222 7.01 16.38 4.11
CA GLU A 222 7.54 17.69 3.74
C GLU A 222 8.69 17.61 2.74
N ILE A 223 9.46 16.50 2.69
CA ILE A 223 10.54 16.38 1.70
C ILE A 223 9.99 16.36 0.27
N ILE A 224 8.88 15.64 0.05
CA ILE A 224 8.22 15.57 -1.25
C ILE A 224 7.51 16.89 -1.55
N ALA A 225 6.91 17.52 -0.53
CA ALA A 225 6.27 18.82 -0.69
C ALA A 225 7.27 19.91 -1.11
N ASP A 226 8.44 19.95 -0.47
CA ASP A 226 9.49 20.90 -0.80
C ASP A 226 10.11 20.62 -2.18
N ALA A 227 10.30 19.34 -2.54
CA ALA A 227 10.77 18.96 -3.86
C ALA A 227 9.76 19.33 -4.98
N ALA A 228 8.47 19.05 -4.77
CA ALA A 228 7.41 19.45 -5.71
C ALA A 228 7.36 20.98 -5.87
N TYR A 229 7.47 21.71 -4.76
CA TYR A 229 7.53 23.17 -4.76
C TYR A 229 8.74 23.71 -5.54
N SER A 230 9.90 23.05 -5.46
CA SER A 230 11.06 23.38 -6.30
C SER A 230 10.73 23.27 -7.80
N ILE A 231 10.09 22.16 -8.20
CA ILE A 231 9.71 21.89 -9.59
C ILE A 231 8.74 22.95 -10.12
N PHE A 232 7.73 23.32 -9.34
CA PHE A 232 6.71 24.30 -9.76
C PHE A 232 7.28 25.70 -10.06
N LYS A 233 8.47 26.03 -9.52
CA LYS A 233 9.18 27.29 -9.81
C LYS A 233 10.01 27.23 -11.10
N ARG A 234 10.18 26.06 -11.71
CA ARG A 234 10.97 25.86 -12.93
C ARG A 234 10.17 26.30 -14.16
N PRO A 235 10.85 26.75 -15.24
CA PRO A 235 10.17 27.14 -16.48
C PRO A 235 9.54 25.93 -17.19
N LYS A 236 8.63 26.19 -18.13
CA LYS A 236 7.98 25.15 -18.97
C LYS A 236 8.95 24.28 -19.76
N SER A 237 10.16 24.78 -20.03
CA SER A 237 11.25 24.01 -20.68
C SER A 237 11.84 22.92 -19.79
N PHE A 238 11.62 22.97 -18.47
CA PHE A 238 11.98 21.91 -17.55
C PHE A 238 10.91 20.81 -17.61
N THR A 239 11.03 19.92 -18.60
CA THR A 239 10.04 18.89 -18.93
C THR A 239 10.73 17.57 -19.27
N GLY A 240 10.02 16.45 -19.14
CA GLY A 240 10.51 15.10 -19.46
C GLY A 240 11.42 14.48 -18.39
N ASN A 241 11.47 15.03 -17.18
CA ASN A 241 12.39 14.59 -16.13
C ASN A 241 11.76 13.57 -15.18
N PHE A 242 12.57 12.66 -14.65
CA PHE A 242 12.24 11.75 -13.55
C PHE A 242 13.06 12.12 -12.32
N ILE A 243 12.45 12.90 -11.45
CA ILE A 243 13.16 13.64 -10.41
C ILE A 243 13.11 12.86 -9.10
N ILE A 244 14.23 12.84 -8.38
CA ILE A 244 14.33 12.32 -7.02
C ILE A 244 14.36 13.49 -6.05
N ASP A 245 13.53 13.41 -5.00
CA ASP A 245 13.34 14.46 -3.99
C ASP A 245 14.63 15.02 -3.40
N GLU A 246 15.54 14.16 -2.97
CA GLU A 246 16.82 14.55 -2.39
C GLU A 246 17.71 15.26 -3.41
N ASN A 247 17.73 14.81 -4.67
CA ASN A 247 18.58 15.38 -5.71
C ASN A 247 18.20 16.83 -6.02
N ILE A 248 16.91 17.08 -6.26
CA ILE A 248 16.42 18.44 -6.55
C ILE A 248 16.55 19.36 -5.33
N LEU A 249 16.43 18.84 -4.11
CA LEU A 249 16.65 19.65 -2.91
C LEU A 249 18.12 19.98 -2.66
N ARG A 250 19.05 19.10 -3.05
CA ARG A 250 20.48 19.41 -3.06
C ARG A 250 20.80 20.55 -4.04
N GLU A 251 20.17 20.56 -5.21
CA GLU A 251 20.28 21.66 -6.18
C GLU A 251 19.76 22.99 -5.61
N GLU A 252 18.70 22.97 -4.80
CA GLU A 252 18.20 24.15 -4.08
C GLU A 252 19.06 24.53 -2.85
N GLY A 253 20.19 23.84 -2.64
CA GLY A 253 21.17 24.15 -1.60
C GLY A 253 20.94 23.46 -0.24
N ILE A 254 19.98 22.53 -0.14
CA ILE A 254 19.78 21.75 1.09
C ILE A 254 20.92 20.75 1.26
N LYS A 255 21.66 20.87 2.36
CA LYS A 255 22.78 19.99 2.70
C LYS A 255 22.43 18.99 3.79
N ASN A 256 21.72 19.44 4.83
CA ASN A 256 21.30 18.60 5.95
C ASN A 256 19.87 18.09 5.73
N PHE A 257 19.73 16.77 5.57
CA PHE A 257 18.45 16.09 5.36
C PHE A 257 17.84 15.49 6.63
N ASP A 258 18.52 15.56 7.78
CA ASP A 258 17.98 15.07 9.06
C ASP A 258 16.68 15.77 9.45
N ILE A 259 16.50 17.02 9.03
CA ILE A 259 15.27 17.78 9.23
C ILE A 259 14.02 17.09 8.66
N TYR A 260 14.20 16.26 7.62
CA TYR A 260 13.15 15.48 6.98
C TYR A 260 13.04 14.06 7.52
N ALA A 261 13.98 13.57 8.33
CA ALA A 261 13.83 12.25 8.95
C ALA A 261 12.78 12.30 10.06
N ILE A 262 11.97 11.24 10.20
CA ILE A 262 11.09 11.08 11.36
C ILE A 262 11.94 10.89 12.62
N LYS A 263 12.98 10.06 12.54
CA LYS A 263 13.99 9.85 13.59
C LYS A 263 15.40 10.09 13.02
N PRO A 264 15.96 11.30 13.17
CA PRO A 264 17.32 11.61 12.73
C PRO A 264 18.35 10.60 13.25
N GLY A 265 19.32 10.25 12.42
CA GLY A 265 20.35 9.25 12.73
C GLY A 265 19.90 7.78 12.63
N HIS A 266 18.61 7.50 12.41
CA HIS A 266 18.13 6.14 12.18
C HIS A 266 18.31 5.73 10.70
N PRO A 267 18.66 4.47 10.38
CA PRO A 267 18.68 3.99 9.00
C PRO A 267 17.33 4.20 8.31
N LEU A 268 17.36 4.78 7.11
CA LEU A 268 16.19 5.02 6.29
C LEU A 268 15.95 3.82 5.36
N LEU A 269 14.68 3.50 5.13
CA LEU A 269 14.27 2.50 4.15
C LEU A 269 14.32 3.13 2.75
N PRO A 270 15.11 2.59 1.81
CA PRO A 270 15.08 3.04 0.41
C PRO A 270 13.68 2.84 -0.19
N ASP A 271 13.27 3.73 -1.10
CA ASP A 271 12.00 3.55 -1.81
C ASP A 271 12.16 2.52 -2.95
N PHE A 272 11.03 2.01 -3.43
CA PHE A 272 11.00 1.08 -4.55
C PHE A 272 11.55 1.72 -5.83
N PHE A 273 12.04 0.87 -6.75
CA PHE A 273 12.44 1.21 -8.12
C PHE A 273 13.79 1.94 -8.26
N LEU A 274 14.53 2.13 -7.18
CA LEU A 274 15.87 2.73 -7.16
C LEU A 274 16.93 1.67 -6.84
N ASP A 275 17.93 1.49 -7.71
CA ASP A 275 18.93 0.41 -7.58
C ASP A 275 19.97 0.64 -6.46
N GLU A 276 19.93 1.78 -5.76
CA GLU A 276 20.80 2.00 -4.60
C GLU A 276 20.33 1.07 -3.44
N HIS A 277 21.05 -0.04 -3.27
CA HIS A 277 20.89 -1.12 -2.28
C HIS A 277 19.85 -2.21 -2.59
N PRO A 278 20.00 -2.98 -3.69
CA PRO A 278 19.12 -4.09 -4.01
C PRO A 278 19.11 -5.11 -2.86
N ASP A 279 20.30 -5.43 -2.32
CA ASP A 279 20.46 -6.45 -1.28
C ASP A 279 19.76 -6.14 0.04
N ILE A 280 19.49 -4.87 0.39
CA ILE A 280 18.79 -4.52 1.64
C ILE A 280 17.27 -4.66 1.47
N ILE A 281 16.77 -4.27 0.29
CA ILE A 281 15.36 -4.37 -0.08
C ILE A 281 15.01 -5.83 -0.32
N ILE A 282 15.87 -6.54 -1.06
CA ILE A 282 15.81 -7.97 -1.31
C ILE A 282 15.98 -8.75 -0.01
N LYS A 283 17.00 -8.53 0.83
CA LYS A 283 17.10 -9.26 2.12
C LYS A 283 15.92 -9.00 3.05
N LYS A 284 15.27 -7.83 3.03
CA LYS A 284 14.03 -7.62 3.81
C LYS A 284 12.79 -8.25 3.15
N ALA A 285 12.71 -8.28 1.83
CA ALA A 285 11.68 -9.02 1.09
C ALA A 285 11.85 -10.54 1.22
N GLU A 286 13.08 -11.05 1.12
CA GLU A 286 13.51 -12.45 1.30
C GLU A 286 13.52 -12.88 2.77
N SER A 287 13.81 -11.99 3.74
CA SER A 287 13.61 -12.33 5.17
C SER A 287 12.14 -12.41 5.56
N ARG A 288 11.24 -11.92 4.70
CA ARG A 288 9.79 -12.14 4.76
C ARG A 288 9.35 -13.34 3.90
N ASP A 289 10.24 -13.86 3.05
CA ASP A 289 10.07 -14.99 2.13
C ASP A 289 11.29 -15.95 2.19
N VAL A 290 11.43 -16.74 3.26
CA VAL A 290 12.33 -17.90 3.21
C VAL A 290 11.53 -19.09 2.69
N ILE A 291 11.73 -19.43 1.42
CA ILE A 291 11.51 -20.79 0.89
C ILE A 291 12.89 -21.30 0.43
N PRO A 292 13.38 -22.46 0.90
CA PRO A 292 14.70 -22.98 0.52
C PRO A 292 14.77 -23.37 -0.96
N GLU A 293 15.94 -23.15 -1.57
CA GLU A 293 16.28 -23.53 -2.95
C GLU A 293 16.13 -25.03 -3.24
N LEU A 294 15.58 -25.36 -4.41
CA LEU A 294 15.55 -26.69 -5.01
C LEU A 294 16.97 -27.10 -5.47
N LYS A 295 17.51 -28.18 -4.90
CA LYS A 295 18.66 -28.91 -5.44
C LYS A 295 18.19 -30.16 -6.21
N GLU A 296 18.88 -30.46 -7.30
CA GLU A 296 18.65 -31.60 -8.19
C GLU A 296 18.60 -32.95 -7.46
N GLU A 297 17.73 -33.83 -7.98
CA GLU A 297 17.42 -35.16 -7.47
C GLU A 297 18.59 -36.15 -7.58
N LYS A 298 18.82 -36.90 -6.49
CA LYS A 298 19.52 -38.19 -6.50
C LYS A 298 18.69 -39.25 -5.73
N PRO A 299 18.84 -40.55 -6.05
CA PRO A 299 17.82 -41.56 -5.77
C PRO A 299 17.66 -41.86 -4.28
N GLN A 300 16.40 -42.14 -3.88
CA GLN A 300 16.00 -42.47 -2.51
C GLN A 300 16.59 -43.79 -1.97
N PRO A 301 16.93 -43.85 -0.68
CA PRO A 301 16.93 -45.06 0.13
C PRO A 301 15.68 -45.16 1.05
N PRO A 302 15.36 -46.37 1.59
CA PRO A 302 14.02 -46.76 2.04
C PRO A 302 13.62 -46.20 3.43
N PRO A 303 12.34 -46.30 3.83
CA PRO A 303 11.73 -45.38 4.78
C PRO A 303 12.06 -45.71 6.24
N LYS A 304 12.24 -44.65 7.05
CA LYS A 304 12.16 -44.70 8.50
C LYS A 304 11.05 -43.75 8.98
N GLN A 305 10.24 -44.25 9.91
CA GLN A 305 9.17 -43.55 10.65
C GLN A 305 9.57 -42.11 11.02
N ARG A 306 8.71 -41.14 10.73
CA ARG A 306 8.83 -39.74 11.17
C ARG A 306 7.46 -39.28 11.71
N SER A 307 7.41 -38.88 12.97
CA SER A 307 6.25 -38.19 13.58
C SER A 307 6.47 -36.68 13.49
N GLY A 308 5.61 -35.98 12.76
CA GLY A 308 5.73 -34.54 12.49
C GLY A 308 5.15 -33.65 13.60
N ALA A 309 5.58 -32.39 13.68
CA ALA A 309 5.11 -31.43 14.70
C ALA A 309 3.59 -31.14 14.64
N VAL A 310 2.98 -31.31 13.46
CA VAL A 310 1.53 -31.20 13.26
C VAL A 310 0.80 -32.37 13.91
N GLU A 311 1.28 -33.59 13.70
CA GLU A 311 0.73 -34.80 14.30
C GLU A 311 0.81 -34.75 15.83
N GLU A 312 1.93 -34.26 16.37
CA GLU A 312 2.10 -34.01 17.80
C GLU A 312 1.09 -32.99 18.32
N THR A 313 0.86 -31.90 17.59
CA THR A 313 -0.14 -30.88 17.95
C THR A 313 -1.54 -31.47 17.99
N PHE A 314 -1.93 -32.29 17.01
CA PHE A 314 -3.22 -32.98 17.02
C PHE A 314 -3.32 -34.04 18.11
N ARG A 315 -2.22 -34.71 18.47
CA ARG A 315 -2.17 -35.61 19.63
C ARG A 315 -2.48 -34.87 20.93
N ILE A 316 -1.84 -33.73 21.15
CA ILE A 316 -2.10 -32.87 22.31
C ILE A 316 -3.55 -32.38 22.33
N VAL A 317 -4.09 -31.97 21.18
CA VAL A 317 -5.50 -31.57 21.05
C VAL A 317 -6.40 -32.74 21.42
N LYS A 318 -6.12 -33.95 20.93
CA LYS A 318 -6.87 -35.19 21.24
C LYS A 318 -6.90 -35.46 22.74
N ASP A 319 -5.74 -35.40 23.39
CA ASP A 319 -5.59 -35.66 24.83
C ASP A 319 -6.25 -34.58 25.70
N SER A 320 -6.49 -33.40 25.12
CA SER A 320 -7.18 -32.28 25.78
C SER A 320 -8.69 -32.28 25.59
N LEU A 321 -9.26 -33.16 24.76
CA LEU A 321 -10.70 -33.21 24.52
C LEU A 321 -11.47 -33.70 25.76
N SER A 322 -12.65 -33.13 25.96
CA SER A 322 -13.59 -33.53 27.01
C SER A 322 -15.03 -33.27 26.57
N ASP A 323 -15.99 -33.95 27.21
CA ASP A 323 -17.41 -33.78 26.90
C ASP A 323 -17.89 -32.32 27.06
N ASP A 324 -17.29 -31.55 27.98
CA ASP A 324 -17.61 -30.14 28.16
C ASP A 324 -17.15 -29.27 26.99
N ILE A 325 -15.95 -29.53 26.46
CA ILE A 325 -15.38 -28.87 25.27
C ILE A 325 -16.23 -29.17 24.02
N VAL A 326 -16.65 -30.43 23.87
CA VAL A 326 -17.51 -30.90 22.78
C VAL A 326 -18.87 -30.20 22.85
N LYS A 327 -19.52 -30.16 24.03
CA LYS A 327 -20.83 -29.48 24.21
C LYS A 327 -20.77 -27.97 24.00
N ALA A 328 -19.67 -27.31 24.35
CA ALA A 328 -19.54 -25.86 24.21
C ALA A 328 -19.38 -25.40 22.74
N THR A 329 -18.79 -26.26 21.90
CA THR A 329 -18.35 -25.88 20.55
C THR A 329 -19.29 -26.37 19.46
N GLN A 330 -19.67 -27.67 19.49
CA GLN A 330 -20.63 -28.29 18.57
C GLN A 330 -20.34 -28.00 17.09
N ALA A 331 -19.09 -28.15 16.67
CA ALA A 331 -18.63 -27.84 15.30
C ALA A 331 -17.59 -28.84 14.80
N VAL A 332 -17.52 -29.00 13.48
CA VAL A 332 -16.47 -29.75 12.79
C VAL A 332 -15.56 -28.76 12.06
N TYR A 333 -14.27 -28.80 12.40
CA TYR A 333 -13.23 -28.00 11.77
C TYR A 333 -12.38 -28.88 10.88
N GLN A 334 -12.17 -28.45 9.64
CA GLN A 334 -11.18 -29.04 8.74
C GLN A 334 -10.00 -28.09 8.60
N PHE A 335 -8.79 -28.63 8.68
CA PHE A 335 -7.55 -27.92 8.51
C PHE A 335 -6.87 -28.39 7.23
N GLU A 336 -6.68 -27.48 6.28
CA GLU A 336 -5.93 -27.73 5.05
C GLU A 336 -4.52 -27.15 5.24
N LEU A 337 -3.57 -28.02 5.61
CA LEU A 337 -2.24 -27.59 6.00
C LEU A 337 -1.24 -27.77 4.86
N SER A 338 -0.52 -26.70 4.51
CA SER A 338 0.54 -26.75 3.48
C SER A 338 1.92 -26.73 4.11
N GLY A 339 2.86 -27.54 3.58
CA GLY A 339 4.24 -27.63 4.06
C GLY A 339 4.67 -29.07 4.33
N GLU A 340 5.88 -29.23 4.88
CA GLU A 340 6.36 -30.53 5.38
C GLU A 340 5.43 -31.01 6.51
N ASP A 341 5.02 -32.28 6.46
CA ASP A 341 4.00 -32.89 7.31
C ASP A 341 2.59 -32.25 7.22
N GLY A 342 2.29 -31.60 6.09
CA GLY A 342 0.98 -31.04 5.78
C GLY A 342 -0.08 -32.08 5.41
N GLY A 343 -1.19 -31.62 4.83
CA GLY A 343 -2.33 -32.43 4.44
C GLY A 343 -3.62 -31.97 5.11
N THR A 344 -4.68 -32.75 4.89
CA THR A 344 -6.00 -32.47 5.46
C THR A 344 -6.10 -33.12 6.83
N TRP A 345 -6.49 -32.35 7.83
CA TRP A 345 -6.77 -32.83 9.17
C TRP A 345 -8.15 -32.35 9.62
N PHE A 346 -8.71 -32.97 10.64
CA PHE A 346 -9.99 -32.52 11.19
C PHE A 346 -10.02 -32.53 12.72
N LEU A 347 -10.92 -31.73 13.26
CA LEU A 347 -11.36 -31.71 14.66
C LEU A 347 -12.89 -31.72 14.67
N ASP A 348 -13.46 -32.88 15.01
CA ASP A 348 -14.89 -33.08 15.17
C ASP A 348 -15.25 -32.90 16.65
N LEU A 349 -15.99 -31.83 16.95
CA LEU A 349 -16.56 -31.54 18.27
C LEU A 349 -18.10 -31.62 18.26
N LYS A 350 -18.68 -32.35 17.30
CA LYS A 350 -20.11 -32.75 17.28
C LYS A 350 -20.29 -34.17 17.78
N SER A 351 -19.36 -35.06 17.47
CA SER A 351 -19.37 -36.45 17.93
C SER A 351 -19.08 -36.57 19.43
N LYS A 352 -19.73 -37.53 20.11
CA LYS A 352 -19.56 -37.77 21.56
C LYS A 352 -18.08 -38.06 21.89
N GLY A 353 -17.51 -37.36 22.87
CA GLY A 353 -16.09 -37.43 23.24
C GLY A 353 -15.12 -36.65 22.33
N GLY A 354 -15.60 -36.16 21.18
CA GLY A 354 -14.79 -35.47 20.18
C GLY A 354 -13.81 -36.39 19.44
N ASN A 355 -13.36 -35.98 18.26
CA ASN A 355 -12.43 -36.77 17.46
C ASN A 355 -11.47 -35.86 16.68
N VAL A 356 -10.24 -36.32 16.47
CA VAL A 356 -9.28 -35.69 15.57
C VAL A 356 -8.62 -36.75 14.72
N GLY A 357 -8.24 -36.40 13.51
CA GLY A 357 -7.55 -37.33 12.62
C GLY A 357 -7.01 -36.68 11.37
N TYR A 358 -6.16 -37.44 10.68
CA TYR A 358 -5.68 -37.14 9.35
C TYR A 358 -6.69 -37.63 8.31
N GLY A 359 -6.93 -36.82 7.28
CA GLY A 359 -7.94 -37.04 6.23
C GLY A 359 -9.13 -36.09 6.34
N GLU A 360 -10.14 -36.34 5.51
CA GLU A 360 -11.39 -35.58 5.54
C GLU A 360 -12.29 -36.02 6.71
N PRO A 361 -13.03 -35.10 7.35
CA PRO A 361 -13.98 -35.46 8.39
C PRO A 361 -15.14 -36.30 7.82
N SER A 362 -15.64 -37.25 8.61
CA SER A 362 -16.79 -38.07 8.21
C SER A 362 -18.09 -37.27 8.04
N ASN A 363 -18.17 -36.10 8.67
CA ASN A 363 -19.26 -35.14 8.55
C ASN A 363 -18.76 -33.87 7.84
N GLN A 364 -19.66 -33.20 7.10
CA GLN A 364 -19.31 -31.94 6.43
C GLN A 364 -18.76 -30.90 7.42
N ALA A 365 -17.61 -30.32 7.10
CA ALA A 365 -16.97 -29.31 7.93
C ALA A 365 -17.81 -28.01 7.99
N ASP A 366 -18.03 -27.49 9.20
CA ASP A 366 -18.68 -26.20 9.40
C ASP A 366 -17.73 -25.03 9.11
N VAL A 367 -16.42 -25.30 9.29
CA VAL A 367 -15.34 -24.35 9.07
C VAL A 367 -14.15 -25.07 8.44
N VAL A 368 -13.64 -24.53 7.33
CA VAL A 368 -12.40 -24.97 6.71
C VAL A 368 -11.34 -23.88 6.91
N MET A 369 -10.21 -24.26 7.49
CA MET A 369 -9.09 -23.39 7.83
C MET A 369 -7.85 -23.81 7.04
N SER A 370 -7.40 -22.97 6.11
CA SER A 370 -6.21 -23.26 5.29
C SER A 370 -5.04 -22.40 5.75
N MET A 371 -3.89 -23.01 6.09
CA MET A 371 -2.68 -22.32 6.56
C MET A 371 -1.43 -23.18 6.39
N SER A 372 -0.24 -22.63 6.69
CA SER A 372 0.99 -23.42 6.73
C SER A 372 1.05 -24.31 7.99
N THR A 373 1.78 -25.43 7.93
CA THR A 373 2.00 -26.29 9.11
C THR A 373 2.68 -25.53 10.26
N ASP A 374 3.63 -24.64 9.95
CA ASP A 374 4.30 -23.77 10.92
C ASP A 374 3.34 -22.76 11.57
N ASP A 375 2.49 -22.08 10.78
CA ASP A 375 1.50 -21.16 11.34
C ASP A 375 0.45 -21.92 12.17
N PHE A 376 0.07 -23.14 11.78
CA PHE A 376 -0.81 -24.02 12.56
C PHE A 376 -0.22 -24.33 13.93
N VAL A 377 1.03 -24.81 13.99
CA VAL A 377 1.72 -25.12 15.26
C VAL A 377 1.89 -23.85 16.11
N LYS A 378 2.25 -22.72 15.51
CA LYS A 378 2.33 -21.43 16.22
C LYS A 378 0.97 -20.97 16.74
N MET A 379 -0.10 -21.23 16.00
CA MET A 379 -1.45 -20.86 16.40
C MET A 379 -1.90 -21.70 17.61
N PHE A 380 -1.72 -23.01 17.54
CA PHE A 380 -2.09 -23.94 18.62
C PHE A 380 -1.17 -23.87 19.84
N SER A 381 0.06 -23.38 19.71
CA SER A 381 0.94 -23.05 20.85
C SER A 381 0.76 -21.62 21.40
N GLY A 382 -0.19 -20.85 20.87
CA GLY A 382 -0.47 -19.48 21.31
C GLY A 382 0.52 -18.40 20.86
N LYS A 383 1.55 -18.76 20.09
CA LYS A 383 2.56 -17.83 19.52
C LYS A 383 2.03 -17.01 18.35
N LEU A 384 0.91 -17.41 17.75
CA LEU A 384 0.21 -16.69 16.68
C LEU A 384 -1.28 -16.62 17.00
N LYS A 385 -1.84 -15.42 17.13
CA LYS A 385 -3.29 -15.28 17.36
C LYS A 385 -4.07 -15.60 16.07
N PRO A 386 -5.17 -16.39 16.11
CA PRO A 386 -5.98 -16.70 14.93
C PRO A 386 -6.49 -15.46 14.17
N THR A 387 -6.87 -14.42 14.91
CA THR A 387 -7.26 -13.12 14.35
C THR A 387 -6.15 -12.45 13.54
N MET A 388 -4.92 -12.48 14.05
CA MET A 388 -3.73 -11.97 13.34
C MET A 388 -3.40 -12.81 12.11
N ALA A 389 -3.43 -14.14 12.24
CA ALA A 389 -3.20 -15.05 11.13
C ALA A 389 -4.21 -14.83 9.99
N PHE A 390 -5.49 -14.62 10.33
CA PHE A 390 -6.53 -14.36 9.34
C PHE A 390 -6.35 -13.00 8.66
N MET A 391 -6.10 -11.95 9.43
CA MET A 391 -5.90 -10.60 8.89
C MET A 391 -4.63 -10.47 8.03
N SER A 392 -3.58 -11.23 8.33
CA SER A 392 -2.34 -11.26 7.55
C SER A 392 -2.39 -12.23 6.36
N GLY A 393 -3.52 -12.92 6.15
CA GLY A 393 -3.72 -13.88 5.07
C GLY A 393 -3.03 -15.25 5.28
N LYS A 394 -2.41 -15.47 6.45
CA LYS A 394 -1.75 -16.73 6.83
C LYS A 394 -2.75 -17.84 7.17
N LEU A 395 -3.92 -17.45 7.67
CA LEU A 395 -5.07 -18.32 7.87
C LEU A 395 -6.19 -17.87 6.93
N LYS A 396 -6.68 -18.76 6.08
CA LYS A 396 -7.89 -18.55 5.29
C LYS A 396 -9.02 -19.34 5.94
N ILE A 397 -10.16 -18.70 6.14
CA ILE A 397 -11.33 -19.33 6.74
C ILE A 397 -12.45 -19.35 5.70
N LYS A 398 -13.04 -20.52 5.47
CA LYS A 398 -14.30 -20.70 4.74
C LYS A 398 -15.32 -21.33 5.70
N GLY A 399 -16.59 -20.98 5.54
CA GLY A 399 -17.68 -21.48 6.39
C GLY A 399 -18.07 -20.51 7.50
N ASN A 400 -18.53 -21.03 8.65
CA ASN A 400 -19.17 -20.22 9.68
C ASN A 400 -18.15 -19.44 10.54
N MET A 401 -18.08 -18.12 10.34
CA MET A 401 -17.15 -17.25 11.06
C MET A 401 -17.36 -17.20 12.57
N ALA A 402 -18.59 -17.36 13.07
CA ALA A 402 -18.84 -17.37 14.51
C ALA A 402 -18.25 -18.63 15.16
N LEU A 403 -18.30 -19.78 14.47
CA LEU A 403 -17.67 -21.02 14.91
C LEU A 403 -16.14 -20.95 14.81
N ALA A 404 -15.59 -20.24 13.82
CA ALA A 404 -14.15 -19.98 13.75
C ALA A 404 -13.63 -19.19 14.96
N ILE A 405 -14.40 -18.18 15.43
CA ILE A 405 -14.06 -17.41 16.64
C ILE A 405 -14.20 -18.27 17.91
N LYS A 406 -15.15 -19.21 17.96
CA LYS A 406 -15.25 -20.16 19.08
C LYS A 406 -14.01 -21.04 19.21
N LEU A 407 -13.40 -21.46 18.09
CA LEU A 407 -12.16 -22.24 18.12
C LEU A 407 -11.03 -21.48 18.83
N GLU A 408 -10.88 -20.18 18.58
CA GLU A 408 -9.87 -19.34 19.27
C GLU A 408 -10.06 -19.33 20.80
N LYS A 409 -11.31 -19.25 21.28
CA LYS A 409 -11.60 -19.34 22.72
C LYS A 409 -11.21 -20.70 23.30
N LEU A 410 -11.48 -21.76 22.55
CA LEU A 410 -11.15 -23.14 22.92
C LEU A 410 -9.63 -23.37 22.94
N MET A 411 -8.90 -22.83 21.96
CA MET A 411 -7.43 -22.86 21.93
C MET A 411 -6.81 -22.16 23.16
N ASN A 412 -7.37 -21.03 23.59
CA ASN A 412 -6.91 -20.35 24.81
C ASN A 412 -7.18 -21.16 26.09
N GLN A 413 -8.24 -21.97 26.12
CA GLN A 413 -8.52 -22.88 27.25
C GLN A 413 -7.59 -24.10 27.26
N MET A 414 -7.19 -24.60 26.09
CA MET A 414 -6.22 -25.70 25.96
C MET A 414 -4.78 -25.25 26.26
N ASN A 415 -4.42 -24.01 25.93
CA ASN A 415 -3.12 -23.42 26.27
C ASN A 415 -2.88 -23.22 27.78
N ALA A 416 -3.91 -23.31 28.63
CA ALA A 416 -3.72 -23.29 30.08
C ALA A 416 -3.17 -24.62 30.65
N LYS A 417 -3.02 -25.64 29.80
CA LYS A 417 -2.49 -26.98 30.15
C LYS A 417 -1.27 -27.40 29.29
N LEU A 418 -0.80 -26.51 28.41
CA LEU A 418 0.46 -26.58 27.65
C LEU A 418 1.49 -25.68 28.31
#